data_AF-A0A166QQ34-F1
#
_entry.id   AF-A0A166QQ34-F1
#
_cell.length_a   1.000
_cell.length_b   1.000
_cell.length_c   1.000
_cell.angle_alpha   90.00
_cell.angle_beta   90.00
_cell.angle_gamma   90.00
#
_symmetry.space_group_name_H-M   'P 1'
#
loop_
_entity.id
_entity.type
_entity.pdbx_description
1 polymer ?
#
loop_
_entity_poly.entity_id
_entity_poly.type
_entity_poly.pdbx_seq_one_letter_code
_entity_poly.pdbx_strand_id
1 'polypeptide(L)'
;MKRITGQGVEHALATALPSLLGAGVFAVAFVHVHDVARWAGQPEWASWLIATTGELMAIAAIVEIRARRRDGGSLFWPVLVLVASVIFSGACNLTAAYGLKSDPGHWTPVMALWPVIAFALVAGLKATRSTPAPVSLPVVEDSPVVAPVTAPVVEPITVGTTVESAPVSAPEPLPVEPTPEPTPAPKTRTQSTTRKRTTPPKLTKRAQLLALLAAVPSSDRRNEGQIVADLAAQLDLAPGTARRYVAESKRPAPVAVLAGDTSADELVDESVAVAA
;
A
#
# COMPACT_ATOMS: atom_id res chain seq x y z
N MET A 1 50.09 28.06 20.00
CA MET A 1 48.88 28.35 19.19
C MET A 1 49.03 27.63 17.85
N LYS A 2 48.31 26.53 17.64
CA LYS A 2 48.37 25.74 16.40
C LYS A 2 47.55 26.51 15.35
N ARG A 3 48.19 27.03 14.30
CA ARG A 3 47.48 27.67 13.17
C ARG A 3 46.56 26.61 12.57
N ILE A 4 45.26 26.74 12.78
CA ILE A 4 44.27 26.02 11.99
C ILE A 4 44.43 26.58 10.58
N THR A 5 45.00 25.79 9.67
CA THR A 5 45.20 26.19 8.28
C THR A 5 43.84 26.43 7.63
N GLY A 6 43.68 27.51 6.85
CA GLY A 6 42.41 27.83 6.17
C GLY A 6 41.82 26.63 5.41
N GLN A 7 42.69 25.78 4.85
CA GLN A 7 42.33 24.52 4.18
C GLN A 7 41.58 23.52 5.09
N GLY A 8 41.94 23.40 6.37
CA GLY A 8 41.24 22.52 7.29
C GLY A 8 39.82 22.99 7.59
N VAL A 9 39.63 24.31 7.69
CA VAL A 9 38.31 24.94 7.87
C VAL A 9 37.48 24.83 6.59
N GLU A 10 38.09 25.04 5.42
CA GLU A 10 37.45 24.89 4.11
C GLU A 10 36.96 23.46 3.87
N HIS A 11 37.78 22.43 4.14
CA HIS A 11 37.35 21.05 4.01
C HIS A 11 36.25 20.67 5.01
N ALA A 12 36.32 21.18 6.24
CA ALA A 12 35.26 20.98 7.22
C ALA A 12 33.95 21.63 6.76
N LEU A 13 33.98 22.87 6.29
CA LEU A 13 32.82 23.58 5.72
C LEU A 13 32.25 22.86 4.51
N ALA A 14 33.09 22.44 3.57
CA ALA A 14 32.68 21.73 2.37
C ALA A 14 31.95 20.41 2.68
N THR A 15 32.28 19.77 3.80
CA THR A 15 31.64 18.52 4.24
C THR A 15 30.39 18.77 5.09
N ALA A 16 30.44 19.78 5.97
CA ALA A 16 29.37 20.09 6.89
C ALA A 16 28.17 20.74 6.20
N LEU A 17 28.40 21.64 5.25
CA LEU A 17 27.34 22.44 4.63
C LEU A 17 26.29 21.62 3.88
N PRO A 18 26.65 20.64 3.02
CA PRO A 18 25.66 19.74 2.40
C PRO A 18 24.91 18.88 3.42
N SER A 19 25.58 18.48 4.51
CA SER A 19 24.98 17.66 5.56
C SER A 19 23.93 18.45 6.36
N LEU A 20 24.24 19.71 6.69
CA LEU A 20 23.32 20.62 7.38
C LEU A 20 22.12 20.97 6.49
N LEU A 21 22.35 21.29 5.22
CA LEU A 21 21.28 21.54 4.27
C LEU A 21 20.39 20.29 4.11
N GLY A 22 21.02 19.11 3.97
CA GLY A 22 20.32 17.84 3.92
C GLY A 22 19.43 17.61 5.14
N ALA A 23 19.94 17.84 6.35
CA ALA A 23 19.17 17.70 7.58
C ALA A 23 17.98 18.68 7.65
N GLY A 24 18.15 19.92 7.18
CA GLY A 24 17.06 20.89 7.12
C GLY A 24 15.95 20.48 6.14
N VAL A 25 16.34 20.05 4.93
CA VAL A 25 15.40 19.52 3.91
C VAL A 25 14.65 18.30 4.44
N PHE A 26 15.37 17.41 5.11
CA PHE A 26 14.82 16.20 5.73
C PHE A 26 13.78 16.52 6.82
N ALA A 27 14.06 17.48 7.69
CA ALA A 27 13.11 17.88 8.74
C ALA A 27 11.80 18.44 8.16
N VAL A 28 11.88 19.23 7.09
CA VAL A 28 10.69 19.77 6.40
C VAL A 28 9.90 18.65 5.72
N ALA A 29 10.59 17.77 5.00
CA ALA A 29 9.97 16.63 4.34
C ALA A 29 9.28 15.70 5.33
N PHE A 30 9.91 15.42 6.46
CA PHE A 30 9.38 14.59 7.54
C PHE A 30 8.03 15.09 8.05
N VAL A 31 7.93 16.40 8.33
CA VAL A 31 6.67 17.03 8.77
C VAL A 31 5.60 16.91 7.69
N HIS A 32 5.93 17.17 6.43
CA HIS A 32 4.96 17.05 5.34
C HIS A 32 4.46 15.63 5.11
N VAL A 33 5.32 14.62 5.21
CA VAL A 33 4.90 13.20 5.13
C VAL A 33 3.94 12.87 6.28
N HIS A 34 4.27 13.30 7.49
CA HIS A 34 3.43 13.12 8.66
C HIS A 34 2.06 13.80 8.48
N ASP A 35 2.03 15.05 8.00
CA ASP A 35 0.79 15.81 7.82
C ASP A 35 -0.11 15.17 6.76
N VAL A 36 0.48 14.69 5.65
CA VAL A 36 -0.25 13.93 4.63
C VAL A 36 -0.78 12.61 5.20
N ALA A 37 -0.01 11.92 6.03
CA ALA A 37 -0.44 10.67 6.67
C ALA A 37 -1.63 10.89 7.61
N ARG A 38 -1.57 11.93 8.46
CA ARG A 38 -2.69 12.33 9.33
C ARG A 38 -3.92 12.70 8.52
N TRP A 39 -3.75 13.54 7.51
CA TRP A 39 -4.83 13.96 6.62
C TRP A 39 -5.46 12.75 5.90
N ALA A 40 -4.65 11.76 5.52
CA ALA A 40 -5.10 10.49 4.94
C ALA A 40 -5.80 9.54 5.93
N GLY A 41 -6.07 9.98 7.17
CA GLY A 41 -6.83 9.22 8.17
C GLY A 41 -6.01 8.29 9.03
N GLN A 42 -4.67 8.38 9.00
CA GLN A 42 -3.83 7.59 9.90
C GLN A 42 -3.86 8.19 11.31
N PRO A 43 -3.90 7.34 12.37
CA PRO A 43 -3.81 7.84 13.74
C PRO A 43 -2.46 8.51 13.97
N GLU A 44 -2.37 9.33 15.02
CA GLU A 44 -1.20 10.18 15.25
C GLU A 44 0.11 9.38 15.36
N TRP A 45 0.12 8.36 16.21
CA TRP A 45 1.31 7.52 16.41
C TRP A 45 1.76 6.84 15.12
N ALA A 46 0.82 6.46 14.25
CA ALA A 46 1.12 5.81 12.97
C ALA A 46 1.61 6.82 11.93
N SER A 47 1.13 8.05 11.96
CA SER A 47 1.59 9.13 11.07
C SER A 47 3.07 9.45 11.28
N TRP A 48 3.51 9.53 12.54
CA TRP A 48 4.94 9.66 12.87
C TRP A 48 5.77 8.44 12.45
N LEU A 49 5.21 7.25 12.60
CA LEU A 49 5.88 6.02 12.16
C LEU A 49 6.04 6.02 10.64
N ILE A 50 4.99 6.34 9.88
CA ILE A 50 5.00 6.44 8.41
C ILE A 50 6.05 7.46 7.95
N ALA A 51 6.09 8.65 8.55
CA ALA A 51 7.11 9.64 8.23
C ALA A 51 8.53 9.10 8.48
N THR A 52 8.72 8.38 9.59
CA THR A 52 10.01 7.78 9.95
C THR A 52 10.48 6.72 8.94
N THR A 53 9.55 5.96 8.33
CA THR A 53 9.94 4.90 7.39
C THR A 53 10.67 5.43 6.15
N GLY A 54 10.22 6.53 5.55
CA GLY A 54 10.90 7.13 4.39
C GLY A 54 12.33 7.56 4.75
N GLU A 55 12.46 8.21 5.89
CA GLU A 55 13.74 8.67 6.40
C GLU A 55 14.73 7.52 6.68
N LEU A 56 14.26 6.45 7.32
CA LEU A 56 15.07 5.25 7.54
C LEU A 56 15.42 4.53 6.23
N MET A 57 14.52 4.50 5.25
CA MET A 57 14.79 3.94 3.94
C MET A 57 15.93 4.68 3.23
N ALA A 58 15.88 6.00 3.20
CA ALA A 58 16.92 6.82 2.56
C ALA A 58 18.28 6.61 3.25
N ILE A 59 18.32 6.65 4.59
CA ILE A 59 19.55 6.43 5.36
C ILE A 59 20.09 5.02 5.12
N ALA A 60 19.24 3.99 5.24
CA ALA A 60 19.63 2.60 5.02
C ALA A 60 20.19 2.39 3.60
N ALA A 61 19.54 2.97 2.59
CA ALA A 61 20.00 2.90 1.21
C ALA A 61 21.35 3.61 1.02
N ILE A 62 21.55 4.80 1.59
CA ILE A 62 22.84 5.52 1.49
C ILE A 62 23.97 4.73 2.16
N VAL A 63 23.73 4.19 3.36
CA VAL A 63 24.71 3.35 4.06
C VAL A 63 25.04 2.12 3.22
N GLU A 64 24.04 1.46 2.64
CA GLU A 64 24.20 0.30 1.79
C GLU A 64 24.97 0.61 0.50
N ILE A 65 24.68 1.73 -0.17
CA ILE A 65 25.42 2.19 -1.36
C ILE A 65 26.90 2.39 -1.00
N ARG A 66 27.19 3.01 0.14
CA ARG A 66 28.57 3.26 0.60
C ARG A 66 29.30 1.96 0.94
N ALA A 67 28.61 0.97 1.52
CA ALA A 67 29.17 -0.36 1.78
C ALA A 67 29.49 -1.07 0.44
N ARG A 68 28.50 -1.21 -0.44
CA ARG A 68 28.67 -1.94 -1.71
C ARG A 68 29.68 -1.28 -2.67
N ARG A 69 29.84 0.04 -2.64
CA ARG A 69 30.91 0.73 -3.40
C ARG A 69 32.31 0.33 -2.96
N ARG A 70 32.52 -0.04 -1.70
CA ARG A 70 33.82 -0.53 -1.19
C ARG A 70 34.06 -1.97 -1.60
N ASP A 71 33.01 -2.78 -1.61
CA ASP A 71 33.10 -4.22 -1.83
C ASP A 71 32.84 -4.64 -3.29
N GLY A 72 32.62 -3.68 -4.21
CA GLY A 72 32.32 -3.94 -5.62
C GLY A 72 30.94 -4.56 -5.89
N GLY A 73 30.01 -4.47 -4.93
CA GLY A 73 28.68 -5.07 -5.02
C GLY A 73 27.70 -4.30 -5.91
N SER A 74 26.63 -4.98 -6.36
CA SER A 74 25.58 -4.35 -7.18
C SER A 74 24.88 -3.21 -6.44
N LEU A 75 24.82 -2.04 -7.08
CA LEU A 75 24.17 -0.84 -6.55
C LEU A 75 22.69 -0.73 -6.93
N PHE A 76 22.17 -1.63 -7.77
CA PHE A 76 20.81 -1.52 -8.31
C PHE A 76 19.75 -1.43 -7.20
N TRP A 77 19.75 -2.39 -6.28
CA TRP A 77 18.74 -2.45 -5.23
C TRP A 77 18.82 -1.28 -4.24
N PRO A 78 19.99 -0.92 -3.69
CA PRO A 78 20.10 0.26 -2.82
C PRO A 78 19.69 1.56 -3.51
N VAL A 79 20.04 1.76 -4.78
CA VAL A 79 19.62 2.95 -5.54
C VAL A 79 18.11 2.94 -5.74
N LEU A 80 17.49 1.80 -6.03
CA LEU A 80 16.03 1.67 -6.13
C LEU A 80 15.33 2.09 -4.84
N VAL A 81 15.79 1.60 -3.68
CA VAL A 81 15.22 1.96 -2.37
C VAL A 81 15.37 3.45 -2.09
N LEU A 82 16.53 4.04 -2.40
CA LEU A 82 16.76 5.48 -2.25
C LEU A 82 15.80 6.29 -3.14
N VAL A 83 15.66 5.93 -4.41
CA VAL A 83 14.77 6.61 -5.36
C VAL A 83 13.31 6.48 -4.92
N ALA A 84 12.88 5.30 -4.50
CA ALA A 84 11.51 5.09 -4.00
C ALA A 84 11.19 5.99 -2.80
N SER A 85 12.13 6.09 -1.86
CA SER A 85 12.02 6.98 -0.70
C SER A 85 11.90 8.45 -1.10
N VAL A 86 12.75 8.91 -2.02
CA VAL A 86 12.75 10.31 -2.48
C VAL A 86 11.47 10.64 -3.25
N ILE A 87 10.99 9.73 -4.11
CA ILE A 87 9.75 9.93 -4.87
C ILE A 87 8.55 10.01 -3.92
N PHE A 88 8.45 9.10 -2.93
CA PHE A 88 7.37 9.13 -1.97
C PHE A 88 7.38 10.40 -1.12
N SER A 89 8.55 10.78 -0.59
CA SER A 89 8.72 12.03 0.15
C SER A 89 8.34 13.24 -0.71
N GLY A 90 8.84 13.32 -1.95
CA GLY A 90 8.49 14.37 -2.89
C GLY A 90 7.00 14.45 -3.18
N ALA A 91 6.33 13.31 -3.38
CA ALA A 91 4.88 13.26 -3.58
C ALA A 91 4.12 13.82 -2.36
N CYS A 92 4.53 13.49 -1.14
CA CYS A 92 3.94 14.03 0.07
C CYS A 92 4.16 15.54 0.20
N ASN A 93 5.37 16.03 -0.07
CA ASN A 93 5.69 17.46 -0.07
C ASN A 93 4.79 18.22 -1.07
N LEU A 94 4.63 17.70 -2.29
CA LEU A 94 3.76 18.31 -3.28
C LEU A 94 2.30 18.32 -2.82
N THR A 95 1.80 17.21 -2.27
CA THR A 95 0.43 17.13 -1.75
C THR A 95 0.20 18.08 -0.58
N ALA A 96 1.14 18.19 0.35
CA ALA A 96 1.06 19.18 1.42
C ALA A 96 1.03 20.62 0.87
N ALA A 97 1.82 20.92 -0.16
CA ALA A 97 1.83 22.23 -0.81
C ALA A 97 0.53 22.58 -1.55
N TYR A 98 -0.16 21.59 -2.15
CA TYR A 98 -1.49 21.79 -2.75
C TYR A 98 -2.60 22.01 -1.71
N GLY A 99 -2.34 21.68 -0.44
CA GLY A 99 -3.24 21.88 0.68
C GLY A 99 -4.05 20.63 1.04
N LEU A 100 -4.19 20.39 2.35
CA LEU A 100 -4.76 19.17 2.93
C LEU A 100 -6.21 19.35 3.41
N LYS A 101 -7.04 20.04 2.61
CA LYS A 101 -8.43 20.37 3.00
C LYS A 101 -9.50 19.52 2.31
N SER A 102 -9.14 18.83 1.24
CA SER A 102 -10.05 17.97 0.47
C SER A 102 -10.09 16.55 1.00
N ASP A 103 -11.01 15.74 0.47
CA ASP A 103 -11.00 14.29 0.69
C ASP A 103 -9.65 13.67 0.25
N PRO A 104 -9.03 12.77 1.05
CA PRO A 104 -7.73 12.19 0.72
C PRO A 104 -7.72 11.24 -0.48
N GLY A 105 -8.88 10.67 -0.86
CA GLY A 105 -9.00 9.77 -1.99
C GLY A 105 -7.98 8.63 -1.95
N HIS A 106 -7.06 8.60 -2.93
CA HIS A 106 -6.04 7.55 -3.02
C HIS A 106 -4.95 7.61 -1.95
N TRP A 107 -4.81 8.72 -1.22
CA TRP A 107 -3.82 8.82 -0.15
C TRP A 107 -4.14 7.93 1.05
N THR A 108 -5.42 7.69 1.34
CA THR A 108 -5.86 6.80 2.44
C THR A 108 -5.26 5.39 2.31
N PRO A 109 -5.48 4.65 1.21
CA PRO A 109 -4.88 3.33 1.05
C PRO A 109 -3.36 3.37 0.85
N VAL A 110 -2.82 4.43 0.22
CA VAL A 110 -1.36 4.58 0.03
C VAL A 110 -0.66 4.66 1.38
N MET A 111 -1.15 5.49 2.30
CA MET A 111 -0.54 5.67 3.62
C MET A 111 -0.71 4.44 4.51
N ALA A 112 -1.82 3.72 4.39
CA ALA A 112 -2.02 2.46 5.10
C ALA A 112 -1.05 1.35 4.62
N LEU A 113 -0.77 1.29 3.32
CA LEU A 113 0.08 0.26 2.73
C LEU A 113 1.58 0.57 2.82
N TRP A 114 1.93 1.85 2.90
CA TRP A 114 3.32 2.33 2.83
C TRP A 114 4.29 1.62 3.80
N PRO A 115 3.98 1.39 5.09
CA PRO A 115 4.90 0.70 6.00
C PRO A 115 5.31 -0.70 5.53
N VAL A 116 4.38 -1.44 4.89
CA VAL A 116 4.64 -2.78 4.35
C VAL A 116 5.60 -2.71 3.16
N ILE A 117 5.39 -1.73 2.28
CA ILE A 117 6.28 -1.48 1.13
C ILE A 117 7.68 -1.09 1.61
N ALA A 118 7.75 -0.17 2.58
CA ALA A 118 9.01 0.28 3.16
C ALA A 118 9.80 -0.87 3.77
N PHE A 119 9.13 -1.72 4.56
CA PHE A 119 9.73 -2.92 5.13
C PHE A 119 10.28 -3.86 4.05
N ALA A 120 9.48 -4.17 3.02
CA ALA A 120 9.89 -5.07 1.94
C ALA A 120 11.11 -4.53 1.17
N LEU A 121 11.14 -3.24 0.87
CA LEU A 121 12.25 -2.57 0.19
C LEU A 121 13.54 -2.64 1.02
N VAL A 122 13.46 -2.35 2.33
CA VAL A 122 14.60 -2.43 3.24
C VAL A 122 15.06 -3.87 3.47
N ALA A 123 14.13 -4.82 3.64
CA ALA A 123 14.44 -6.24 3.75
C ALA A 123 15.19 -6.76 2.51
N GLY A 124 14.80 -6.28 1.32
CA GLY A 124 15.49 -6.56 0.08
C GLY A 124 16.94 -6.05 0.04
N LEU A 125 17.29 -4.98 0.79
CA LEU A 125 18.69 -4.54 0.89
C LEU A 125 19.54 -5.65 1.47
N LYS A 126 19.03 -6.33 2.49
CA LYS A 126 19.70 -7.44 3.15
C LYS A 126 19.73 -8.68 2.26
N ALA A 127 18.61 -9.00 1.61
CA ALA A 127 18.49 -10.17 0.74
C ALA A 127 19.36 -10.09 -0.54
N THR A 128 19.65 -8.88 -1.01
CA THR A 128 20.47 -8.65 -2.22
C THR A 128 21.94 -8.39 -1.94
N ARG A 129 22.39 -8.48 -0.68
CA ARG A 129 23.82 -8.46 -0.38
C ARG A 129 24.45 -9.74 -0.92
N SER A 130 25.47 -9.59 -1.75
CA SER A 130 26.33 -10.71 -2.10
C SER A 130 26.96 -11.24 -0.81
N THR A 131 26.61 -12.47 -0.44
CA THR A 131 27.34 -13.18 0.61
C THR A 131 28.74 -13.43 0.03
N PRO A 132 29.83 -13.04 0.73
CA PRO A 132 31.15 -13.49 0.33
C PRO A 132 31.09 -15.00 0.13
N ALA A 133 31.51 -15.50 -1.04
CA ALA A 133 31.62 -16.93 -1.24
C ALA A 133 32.34 -17.51 0.00
N PRO A 134 31.84 -18.60 0.62
CA PRO A 134 32.61 -19.24 1.67
C PRO A 134 33.98 -19.49 1.07
N VAL A 135 35.00 -18.84 1.62
CA VAL A 135 36.38 -19.22 1.34
C VAL A 135 36.40 -20.69 1.70
N SER A 136 36.54 -21.55 0.69
CA SER A 136 36.88 -22.94 0.92
C SER A 136 38.23 -22.94 1.62
N LEU A 137 38.18 -22.81 2.95
CA LEU A 137 39.30 -23.15 3.79
C LEU A 137 39.60 -24.61 3.46
N PRO A 138 40.86 -24.98 3.19
CA PRO A 138 41.19 -26.39 3.02
C PRO A 138 40.65 -27.13 4.24
N VAL A 139 39.83 -28.15 3.97
CA VAL A 139 39.36 -29.09 4.99
C VAL A 139 40.61 -29.68 5.62
N VAL A 140 40.96 -29.18 6.80
CA VAL A 140 41.85 -29.89 7.71
C VAL A 140 40.95 -30.97 8.32
N GLU A 141 41.08 -32.18 7.79
CA GLU A 141 40.53 -33.37 8.41
C GLU A 141 41.09 -33.50 9.84
N ASP A 142 40.15 -33.77 10.74
CA ASP A 142 40.30 -34.58 11.95
C ASP A 142 40.88 -33.93 13.23
N SER A 143 39.98 -33.48 14.11
CA SER A 143 40.05 -33.74 15.56
C SER A 143 38.81 -33.23 16.32
N PRO A 144 38.48 -33.80 17.49
CA PRO A 144 37.16 -34.38 17.71
C PRO A 144 36.10 -33.44 18.27
N VAL A 145 34.87 -33.85 18.01
CA VAL A 145 33.59 -33.40 18.55
C VAL A 145 33.68 -33.08 20.05
N VAL A 146 33.53 -31.81 20.40
CA VAL A 146 33.17 -31.39 21.76
C VAL A 146 31.64 -31.32 21.81
N ALA A 147 31.06 -32.16 22.67
CA ALA A 147 29.62 -32.27 22.91
C ALA A 147 28.98 -30.93 23.32
N PRO A 148 27.70 -30.69 23.02
CA PRO A 148 27.02 -29.47 23.40
C PRO A 148 26.84 -29.42 24.92
N VAL A 149 27.45 -28.40 25.55
CA VAL A 149 27.21 -28.03 26.95
C VAL A 149 25.78 -27.52 27.07
N THR A 150 25.06 -28.16 27.99
CA THR A 150 23.65 -28.00 28.31
C THR A 150 23.29 -26.54 28.64
N ALA A 151 22.25 -26.02 27.99
CA ALA A 151 21.63 -24.74 28.35
C ALA A 151 20.98 -24.84 29.74
N PRO A 152 21.11 -23.84 30.63
CA PRO A 152 20.35 -23.82 31.86
C PRO A 152 18.88 -23.52 31.55
N VAL A 153 18.03 -24.45 31.98
CA VAL A 153 16.56 -24.34 32.05
C VAL A 153 16.21 -23.12 32.92
N VAL A 154 15.53 -22.14 32.33
CA VAL A 154 14.90 -21.05 33.08
C VAL A 154 13.51 -21.56 33.47
N GLU A 155 13.34 -21.85 34.76
CA GLU A 155 12.03 -22.17 35.34
C GLU A 155 11.09 -20.96 35.23
N PRO A 156 9.82 -21.15 34.85
CA PRO A 156 8.84 -20.08 34.82
C PRO A 156 8.46 -19.66 36.24
N ILE A 157 8.82 -18.43 36.60
CA ILE A 157 8.40 -17.78 37.83
C ILE A 157 6.89 -17.55 37.76
N THR A 158 6.16 -18.29 38.58
CA THR A 158 4.71 -18.17 38.74
C THR A 158 4.42 -16.92 39.57
N VAL A 159 4.04 -15.82 38.93
CA VAL A 159 3.47 -14.66 39.64
C VAL A 159 1.97 -14.87 39.72
N GLY A 160 1.52 -15.36 40.88
CA GLY A 160 0.11 -15.39 41.24
C GLY A 160 -0.38 -14.02 41.70
N THR A 161 -1.70 -13.82 41.51
CA THR A 161 -2.58 -13.00 42.38
C THR A 161 -2.37 -11.48 42.21
N THR A 162 -3.30 -10.67 41.71
CA THR A 162 -4.75 -10.60 41.96
C THR A 162 -5.40 -9.81 40.81
N VAL A 163 -6.49 -10.33 40.25
CA VAL A 163 -7.44 -9.55 39.44
C VAL A 163 -8.33 -8.81 40.42
N GLU A 164 -8.04 -7.53 40.68
CA GLU A 164 -8.95 -6.62 41.36
C GLU A 164 -9.83 -5.96 40.29
N SER A 165 -11.03 -6.51 40.10
CA SER A 165 -12.10 -5.88 39.33
C SER A 165 -12.89 -4.93 40.22
N ALA A 166 -12.94 -3.65 39.87
CA ALA A 166 -13.91 -2.69 40.41
C ALA A 166 -14.06 -1.52 39.40
N PRO A 167 -15.22 -0.84 39.34
CA PRO A 167 -16.30 -1.24 38.46
C PRO A 167 -16.51 -0.27 37.29
N VAL A 168 -17.17 -0.82 36.27
CA VAL A 168 -17.83 -0.14 35.15
C VAL A 168 -18.74 0.97 35.67
N SER A 169 -18.47 2.22 35.26
CA SER A 169 -19.40 3.33 35.44
C SER A 169 -20.53 3.16 34.42
N ALA A 170 -21.72 2.82 34.90
CA ALA A 170 -22.94 2.73 34.11
C ALA A 170 -23.36 4.12 33.56
N PRO A 171 -24.01 4.18 32.39
CA PRO A 171 -24.52 5.42 31.82
C PRO A 171 -25.82 5.84 32.50
N GLU A 172 -25.93 7.12 32.87
CA GLU A 172 -27.16 7.70 33.41
C GLU A 172 -28.11 8.13 32.26
N PRO A 173 -29.44 7.97 32.40
CA PRO A 173 -30.37 7.89 31.28
C PRO A 173 -30.93 9.25 30.80
N LEU A 174 -31.32 9.27 29.52
CA LEU A 174 -32.08 10.32 28.85
C LEU A 174 -33.43 10.57 29.54
N PRO A 175 -33.91 11.82 29.55
CA PRO A 175 -35.31 12.05 29.17
C PRO A 175 -35.48 12.51 27.72
N VAL A 176 -36.23 11.70 26.97
CA VAL A 176 -36.92 12.09 25.74
C VAL A 176 -38.31 12.57 26.17
N GLU A 177 -38.76 13.74 25.73
CA GLU A 177 -40.19 13.97 25.58
C GLU A 177 -40.53 14.68 24.26
N PRO A 178 -41.72 14.37 23.69
CA PRO A 178 -42.04 14.51 22.29
C PRO A 178 -42.87 15.76 22.02
N THR A 179 -42.93 16.19 20.76
CA THR A 179 -44.19 16.69 20.17
C THR A 179 -44.11 16.54 18.65
N PRO A 180 -44.93 15.67 18.05
CA PRO A 180 -45.31 15.73 16.64
C PRO A 180 -46.56 16.61 16.47
N GLU A 181 -46.74 17.23 15.30
CA GLU A 181 -47.96 17.14 14.47
C GLU A 181 -48.02 18.20 13.33
N PRO A 182 -48.85 17.98 12.29
CA PRO A 182 -48.46 18.22 10.90
C PRO A 182 -49.45 19.09 10.07
N THR A 183 -48.98 19.60 8.90
CA THR A 183 -49.69 19.71 7.58
C THR A 183 -50.95 20.64 7.48
N PRO A 184 -51.52 21.05 6.30
CA PRO A 184 -51.10 21.15 4.87
C PRO A 184 -51.33 22.54 4.17
N ALA A 185 -50.55 22.79 3.09
CA ALA A 185 -50.86 23.23 1.69
C ALA A 185 -51.91 24.36 1.36
N PRO A 186 -52.21 24.72 0.08
CA PRO A 186 -51.48 24.72 -1.21
C PRO A 186 -51.60 26.08 -1.98
N LYS A 187 -50.96 26.19 -3.18
CA LYS A 187 -51.29 27.00 -4.40
C LYS A 187 -49.99 27.57 -5.02
N THR A 188 -49.69 27.56 -6.32
CA THR A 188 -50.36 27.12 -7.54
C THR A 188 -49.29 26.90 -8.63
N ARG A 189 -49.39 25.74 -9.27
CA ARG A 189 -49.02 25.37 -10.65
C ARG A 189 -48.82 26.54 -11.63
N THR A 190 -47.62 26.67 -12.19
CA THR A 190 -47.43 27.06 -13.59
C THR A 190 -46.85 25.86 -14.34
N GLN A 191 -47.70 25.24 -15.16
CA GLN A 191 -47.25 24.31 -16.18
C GLN A 191 -46.50 25.08 -17.26
N SER A 192 -45.28 24.66 -17.56
CA SER A 192 -44.74 24.76 -18.91
C SER A 192 -44.41 23.36 -19.35
N THR A 193 -45.25 22.88 -20.25
CA THR A 193 -45.07 21.67 -21.03
C THR A 193 -43.82 21.81 -21.90
N THR A 194 -43.22 20.67 -22.23
CA THR A 194 -42.52 20.35 -23.49
C THR A 194 -41.09 19.84 -23.31
N ARG A 195 -40.98 18.53 -23.58
CA ARG A 195 -39.82 17.82 -24.13
C ARG A 195 -38.66 17.51 -23.18
N LYS A 196 -38.84 16.37 -22.49
CA LYS A 196 -37.80 15.47 -22.00
C LYS A 196 -36.75 15.26 -23.10
N ARG A 197 -35.65 16.01 -23.04
CA ARG A 197 -34.46 15.75 -23.84
C ARG A 197 -33.57 14.85 -23.00
N THR A 198 -33.79 13.54 -23.11
CA THR A 198 -32.85 12.51 -22.67
C THR A 198 -31.52 12.79 -23.37
N THR A 199 -30.56 13.34 -22.62
CA THR A 199 -29.18 13.40 -23.06
C THR A 199 -28.62 12.00 -22.75
N PRO A 200 -28.09 11.26 -23.73
CA PRO A 200 -27.53 9.93 -23.44
C PRO A 200 -26.30 10.10 -22.54
N PRO A 201 -26.06 9.19 -21.59
CA PRO A 201 -24.83 9.22 -20.81
C PRO A 201 -23.63 9.14 -21.77
N LYS A 202 -22.60 9.98 -21.55
CA LYS A 202 -21.33 9.83 -22.26
C LYS A 202 -20.75 8.46 -21.90
N LEU A 203 -20.94 7.47 -22.77
CA LEU A 203 -20.36 6.14 -22.63
C LEU A 203 -18.83 6.30 -22.48
N THR A 204 -18.21 5.54 -21.59
CA THR A 204 -16.74 5.56 -21.45
C THR A 204 -16.09 5.13 -22.77
N LYS A 205 -14.89 5.63 -23.11
CA LYS A 205 -14.17 5.24 -24.36
C LYS A 205 -14.08 3.71 -24.51
N ARG A 206 -13.99 2.96 -23.39
CA ARG A 206 -14.07 1.49 -23.35
C ARG A 206 -15.43 0.94 -23.81
N ALA A 207 -16.54 1.46 -23.28
CA ALA A 207 -17.88 1.02 -23.66
C ALA A 207 -18.20 1.38 -25.12
N GLN A 208 -17.74 2.54 -25.60
CA GLN A 208 -17.87 2.94 -27.01
C GLN A 208 -17.10 1.99 -27.93
N LEU A 209 -15.86 1.62 -27.57
CA LEU A 209 -15.04 0.67 -28.33
C LEU A 209 -15.72 -0.70 -28.44
N LEU A 210 -16.26 -1.22 -27.34
CA LEU A 210 -16.93 -2.52 -27.34
C LEU A 210 -18.26 -2.50 -28.10
N ALA A 211 -19.02 -1.40 -28.02
CA ALA A 211 -20.25 -1.23 -28.79
C ALA A 211 -19.97 -1.15 -30.30
N LEU A 212 -18.92 -0.41 -30.70
CA LEU A 212 -18.50 -0.35 -32.09
C LEU A 212 -17.98 -1.70 -32.59
N LEU A 213 -17.21 -2.42 -31.77
CA LEU A 213 -16.73 -3.76 -32.12
C LEU A 213 -17.87 -4.77 -32.28
N ALA A 214 -18.91 -4.69 -31.44
CA ALA A 214 -20.10 -5.54 -31.56
C ALA A 214 -20.99 -5.20 -32.77
N ALA A 215 -20.87 -3.99 -33.31
CA ALA A 215 -21.60 -3.55 -34.50
C ALA A 215 -20.88 -3.87 -35.82
N VAL A 216 -19.68 -4.47 -35.78
CA VAL A 216 -18.93 -4.85 -36.98
C VAL A 216 -19.63 -6.04 -37.67
N PRO A 217 -19.97 -5.96 -38.97
CA PRO A 217 -20.59 -7.06 -39.70
C PRO A 217 -19.66 -8.27 -39.78
N SER A 218 -20.20 -9.48 -39.57
CA SER A 218 -19.46 -10.76 -39.65
C SER A 218 -18.89 -11.08 -41.05
N SER A 219 -19.21 -10.26 -42.06
CA SER A 219 -18.72 -10.36 -43.44
C SER A 219 -17.40 -9.61 -43.68
N ASP A 220 -16.85 -8.93 -42.67
CA ASP A 220 -15.57 -8.23 -42.79
C ASP A 220 -14.39 -9.22 -42.86
N ARG A 221 -13.58 -9.14 -43.92
CA ARG A 221 -12.42 -10.03 -44.13
C ARG A 221 -11.17 -9.57 -43.37
N ARG A 222 -11.22 -8.43 -42.67
CA ARG A 222 -10.09 -7.88 -41.91
C ARG A 222 -9.83 -8.69 -40.64
N ASN A 223 -8.56 -8.77 -40.23
CA ASN A 223 -8.19 -9.40 -38.96
C ASN A 223 -8.74 -8.57 -37.78
N GLU A 224 -9.23 -9.22 -36.72
CA GLU A 224 -9.73 -8.56 -35.50
C GLU A 224 -8.76 -7.48 -34.98
N GLY A 225 -7.45 -7.73 -35.04
CA GLY A 225 -6.43 -6.76 -34.64
C GLY A 225 -6.36 -5.49 -35.49
N GLN A 226 -6.77 -5.55 -36.76
CA GLN A 226 -6.88 -4.41 -37.67
C GLN A 226 -8.18 -3.63 -37.41
N ILE A 227 -9.29 -4.34 -37.19
CA ILE A 227 -10.59 -3.74 -36.85
C ILE A 227 -10.49 -2.96 -35.54
N VAL A 228 -9.88 -3.55 -34.51
CA VAL A 228 -9.68 -2.89 -33.21
C VAL A 228 -8.77 -1.68 -33.31
N ALA A 229 -7.76 -1.69 -34.19
CA ALA A 229 -6.87 -0.55 -34.38
C ALA A 229 -7.56 0.63 -35.09
N ASP A 230 -8.39 0.33 -36.09
CA ASP A 230 -9.19 1.33 -36.82
C ASP A 230 -10.24 1.99 -35.90
N LEU A 231 -10.94 1.17 -35.10
CA LEU A 231 -11.90 1.66 -34.10
C LEU A 231 -11.21 2.45 -32.96
N ALA A 232 -9.99 2.08 -32.58
CA ALA A 232 -9.22 2.82 -31.59
C ALA A 232 -8.81 4.21 -32.10
N ALA A 233 -8.44 4.32 -33.38
CA ALA A 233 -8.14 5.60 -34.01
C ALA A 233 -9.37 6.53 -34.03
N GLN A 234 -10.56 5.98 -34.30
CA GLN A 234 -11.82 6.74 -34.26
C GLN A 234 -12.18 7.28 -32.86
N LEU A 235 -11.69 6.63 -31.79
CA LEU A 235 -11.97 6.98 -30.40
C LEU A 235 -10.83 7.75 -29.71
N ASP A 236 -9.80 8.14 -30.46
CA ASP A 236 -8.59 8.76 -29.92
C ASP A 236 -8.02 7.91 -28.76
N LEU A 237 -7.82 6.62 -29.03
CA LEU A 237 -7.33 5.64 -28.07
C LEU A 237 -6.09 4.93 -28.61
N ALA A 238 -5.08 4.75 -27.77
CA ALA A 238 -3.88 4.01 -28.15
C ALA A 238 -4.23 2.56 -28.54
N PRO A 239 -3.68 2.01 -29.65
CA PRO A 239 -4.01 0.67 -30.12
C PRO A 239 -3.74 -0.44 -29.09
N GLY A 240 -2.72 -0.28 -28.26
CA GLY A 240 -2.42 -1.22 -27.17
C GLY A 240 -3.49 -1.24 -26.07
N THR A 241 -4.05 -0.07 -25.73
CA THR A 241 -5.13 0.06 -24.75
C THR A 241 -6.43 -0.54 -25.26
N ALA A 242 -6.74 -0.34 -26.54
CA ALA A 242 -7.91 -0.93 -27.18
C ALA A 242 -7.85 -2.47 -27.18
N ARG A 243 -6.70 -3.05 -27.55
CA ARG A 243 -6.49 -4.51 -27.50
C ARG A 243 -6.63 -5.06 -26.08
N ARG A 244 -6.12 -4.35 -25.07
CA ARG A 244 -6.27 -4.72 -23.66
C ARG A 244 -7.74 -4.73 -23.23
N TYR A 245 -8.54 -3.74 -23.63
CA TYR A 245 -9.97 -3.70 -23.29
C TYR A 245 -10.78 -4.81 -23.96
N VAL A 246 -10.45 -5.16 -25.21
CA VAL A 246 -11.09 -6.28 -25.90
C VAL A 246 -10.69 -7.61 -25.26
N ALA A 247 -9.41 -7.80 -24.94
CA ALA A 247 -8.93 -9.01 -24.26
C ALA A 247 -9.58 -9.20 -22.88
N GLU A 248 -9.71 -8.12 -22.09
CA GLU A 248 -10.36 -8.15 -20.78
C GLU A 248 -11.86 -8.48 -20.91
N SER A 249 -12.53 -8.03 -21.96
CA SER A 249 -13.95 -8.34 -22.20
C SER A 249 -14.23 -9.79 -22.56
N LYS A 250 -13.22 -10.51 -23.08
CA LYS A 250 -13.32 -11.94 -23.43
C LYS A 250 -12.93 -12.87 -22.29
N ARG A 251 -12.48 -12.33 -21.15
CA ARG A 251 -12.06 -13.15 -20.01
C ARG A 251 -13.30 -13.68 -19.29
N PRO A 252 -13.42 -15.00 -19.06
CA PRO A 252 -14.54 -15.54 -18.28
C PRO A 252 -14.47 -15.02 -16.84
N ALA A 253 -15.62 -14.63 -16.28
CA ALA A 253 -15.71 -14.23 -14.89
C ALA A 253 -15.25 -15.39 -13.97
N PRO A 254 -14.46 -15.12 -12.92
CA PRO A 254 -14.07 -16.16 -11.99
C PRO A 254 -15.31 -16.71 -11.28
N VAL A 255 -15.56 -18.01 -11.47
CA VAL A 255 -16.55 -18.77 -10.69
C VAL A 255 -16.12 -18.70 -9.23
N ALA A 256 -16.98 -18.13 -8.39
CA ALA A 256 -16.79 -18.15 -6.93
C ALA A 256 -16.81 -19.61 -6.47
N VAL A 257 -15.65 -20.14 -6.13
CA VAL A 257 -15.51 -21.44 -5.45
C VAL A 257 -15.94 -21.24 -4.01
N LEU A 258 -17.16 -21.65 -3.69
CA LEU A 258 -17.60 -21.89 -2.33
C LEU A 258 -16.87 -23.14 -1.82
N ALA A 259 -15.76 -22.93 -1.09
CA ALA A 259 -15.39 -23.83 0.00
C ALA A 259 -16.47 -23.63 1.09
N GLY A 260 -17.18 -24.63 1.59
CA GLY A 260 -16.81 -26.00 1.83
C GLY A 260 -17.10 -26.21 3.31
N ASP A 261 -18.31 -26.67 3.63
CA ASP A 261 -18.58 -27.23 4.95
C ASP A 261 -18.88 -28.70 4.78
N THR A 262 -18.02 -29.50 5.39
CA THR A 262 -18.00 -30.94 5.34
C THR A 262 -18.81 -31.40 6.54
N SER A 263 -19.97 -31.99 6.31
CA SER A 263 -20.65 -32.82 7.32
C SER A 263 -20.95 -34.16 6.65
N ALA A 264 -20.03 -35.07 6.84
CA ALA A 264 -20.28 -36.51 6.75
C ALA A 264 -20.48 -37.04 8.17
N ASP A 265 -21.27 -38.11 8.25
CA ASP A 265 -21.64 -38.90 9.43
C ASP A 265 -22.84 -38.43 10.26
N GLU A 266 -24.05 -38.71 9.76
CA GLU A 266 -25.08 -39.39 10.58
C GLU A 266 -26.13 -40.04 9.66
N LEU A 267 -25.89 -41.27 9.21
CA LEU A 267 -26.91 -42.16 8.63
C LEU A 267 -26.56 -43.61 8.99
N VAL A 268 -26.71 -43.94 10.27
CA VAL A 268 -26.98 -45.31 10.71
C VAL A 268 -28.01 -45.24 11.82
N ASP A 269 -29.03 -46.07 11.66
CA ASP A 269 -30.01 -46.50 12.67
C ASP A 269 -31.36 -45.76 12.71
N GLU A 270 -32.27 -46.15 11.80
CA GLU A 270 -33.66 -46.35 12.21
C GLU A 270 -34.34 -47.39 11.31
N SER A 271 -34.22 -48.67 11.65
CA SER A 271 -35.23 -49.65 11.28
C SER A 271 -35.34 -50.78 12.30
N VAL A 272 -36.56 -50.91 12.84
CA VAL A 272 -37.15 -52.08 13.52
C VAL A 272 -36.88 -52.24 15.02
N ALA A 273 -37.82 -51.75 15.84
CA ALA A 273 -38.69 -52.62 16.66
C ALA A 273 -39.70 -51.80 17.49
N VAL A 274 -40.94 -51.70 16.98
CA VAL A 274 -42.13 -51.39 17.79
C VAL A 274 -42.64 -52.71 18.35
N ALA A 275 -42.71 -52.81 19.67
CA ALA A 275 -43.42 -53.85 20.38
C ALA A 275 -44.93 -53.51 20.43
N ALA A 276 -45.75 -54.36 19.82
CA ALA A 276 -47.12 -54.73 20.23
C ALA A 276 -47.74 -55.65 19.17
#